data_AF-A0A645B9T0-F1
#
_entry.id   AF-A0A645B9T0-F1
#
_cell.length_a   1.000
_cell.length_b   1.000
_cell.length_c   1.000
_cell.angle_alpha   90.00
_cell.angle_beta   90.00
_cell.angle_gamma   90.00
#
_symmetry.space_group_name_H-M   'P 1'
#
loop_
_entity.id
_entity.type
_entity.pdbx_description
1 polymer ?
#
loop_
_entity_poly.entity_id
_entity_poly.type
_entity_poly.pdbx_seq_one_letter_code
_entity_poly.pdbx_strand_id
1 'polypeptide(L)'
;MLVVIAVTGVIAAILLLQLPPIIGRTDRTADFAALNTLNRASILYKTIRNIGGNDVFEGLTTDQARLTALLDAKNIDRIPVANIEGNIFAWSIQEQKWGILHVVSGTEVEMEKTGGFTGFITGSYDGDEKDIKIPASIDGTAVTVIYQDVFNGKGLTSVVIEEGITRIHARAFKDNDLTELVLPDSLTRLDYGAFMDNPLTKVTIGPNVTIIEGGVFPNNESFTAAYNAGGAGTYILIGGVWFKQ
;
A
#
# COMPACT_ATOMS: atom_id res chain seq x y z
N MET A 1 -12.86 18.81 2.13
CA MET A 1 -11.66 18.63 1.30
C MET A 1 -11.25 17.17 1.48
N LEU A 2 -11.77 16.27 0.64
CA LEU A 2 -11.56 14.83 0.72
C LEU A 2 -10.11 14.49 0.30
N VAL A 3 -9.39 13.72 1.11
CA VAL A 3 -8.10 13.14 0.72
C VAL A 3 -8.39 11.85 -0.05
N VAL A 4 -8.48 11.98 -1.37
CA VAL A 4 -8.52 10.84 -2.30
C VAL A 4 -7.08 10.49 -2.63
N ILE A 5 -6.53 9.44 -1.99
CA ILE A 5 -5.38 8.74 -2.58
C ILE A 5 -5.99 7.62 -3.40
N ALA A 6 -6.23 7.91 -4.68
CA ALA A 6 -6.55 6.90 -5.67
C ALA A 6 -5.29 6.06 -5.90
N VAL A 7 -5.29 4.81 -5.43
CA VAL A 7 -4.45 3.75 -5.98
C VAL A 7 -5.40 2.80 -6.70
N THR A 8 -5.62 3.05 -7.99
CA THR A 8 -6.36 2.13 -8.87
C THR A 8 -5.56 1.86 -10.13
N GLY A 9 -5.21 0.59 -10.37
CA GLY A 9 -5.05 0.03 -11.72
C GLY A 9 -3.70 -0.58 -12.15
N VAL A 10 -3.36 -1.74 -11.57
CA VAL A 10 -3.00 -3.04 -12.19
C VAL A 10 -2.28 -3.11 -13.59
N ILE A 11 -1.11 -3.78 -13.54
CA ILE A 11 -0.36 -4.62 -14.53
C ILE A 11 0.30 -3.98 -15.78
N ALA A 12 1.65 -4.06 -15.80
CA ALA A 12 2.38 -4.55 -16.98
C ALA A 12 3.67 -5.27 -16.54
N ALA A 13 3.75 -6.56 -16.86
CA ALA A 13 4.90 -7.43 -16.66
C ALA A 13 6.18 -6.87 -17.28
N ILE A 14 7.28 -6.84 -16.53
CA ILE A 14 8.63 -6.71 -17.09
C ILE A 14 9.55 -7.71 -16.38
N LEU A 15 9.80 -8.80 -17.12
CA LEU A 15 10.95 -9.69 -17.10
C LEU A 15 11.36 -10.31 -15.74
N LEU A 16 10.92 -11.55 -15.54
CA LEU A 16 11.64 -12.57 -14.76
C LEU A 16 13.08 -12.69 -15.32
N LEU A 17 13.99 -11.86 -14.82
CA LEU A 17 15.40 -12.18 -14.77
C LEU A 17 15.62 -12.85 -13.42
N GLN A 18 15.89 -14.15 -13.45
CA GLN A 18 16.39 -14.87 -12.28
C GLN A 18 17.59 -14.08 -11.73
N LEU A 19 17.46 -13.51 -10.52
CA LEU A 19 18.56 -12.83 -9.84
C LEU A 19 18.97 -13.63 -8.59
N PRO A 20 20.26 -13.70 -8.25
CA PRO A 20 20.78 -14.51 -7.17
C PRO A 20 20.57 -13.84 -5.79
N PRO A 21 20.68 -14.61 -4.70
CA PRO A 21 20.13 -14.30 -3.37
C PRO A 21 21.00 -13.34 -2.52
N ILE A 22 21.54 -12.26 -3.09
CA ILE A 22 22.32 -11.29 -2.32
C ILE A 22 21.87 -9.86 -2.64
N ILE A 23 20.93 -9.36 -1.83
CA ILE A 23 20.59 -7.92 -1.76
C ILE A 23 21.85 -7.17 -1.30
N GLY A 24 22.59 -6.56 -2.23
CA GLY A 24 23.87 -5.92 -1.95
C GLY A 24 23.74 -4.47 -1.48
N ARG A 25 24.75 -3.97 -0.75
CA ARG A 25 24.88 -2.53 -0.45
C ARG A 25 24.96 -1.67 -1.73
N THR A 26 25.45 -2.25 -2.82
CA THR A 26 25.57 -1.60 -4.14
C THR A 26 24.21 -1.32 -4.77
N ASP A 27 23.25 -2.24 -4.66
CA ASP A 27 21.92 -2.09 -5.26
C ASP A 27 21.11 -1.01 -4.52
N ARG A 28 21.18 -1.01 -3.19
CA ARG A 28 20.65 0.09 -2.36
C ARG A 28 21.21 1.45 -2.80
N THR A 29 22.52 1.52 -3.07
CA THR A 29 23.15 2.78 -3.50
C THR A 29 22.64 3.24 -4.87
N ALA A 30 22.45 2.31 -5.81
CA ALA A 30 21.88 2.61 -7.13
C ALA A 30 20.43 3.10 -7.03
N ASP A 31 19.62 2.48 -6.17
CA ASP A 31 18.22 2.87 -5.94
C ASP A 31 18.11 4.27 -5.34
N PHE A 32 18.99 4.62 -4.37
CA PHE A 32 19.05 5.98 -3.85
C PHE A 32 19.43 7.01 -4.92
N ALA A 33 20.33 6.66 -5.85
CA ALA A 33 20.69 7.56 -6.96
C ALA A 33 19.52 7.77 -7.94
N ALA A 34 18.79 6.70 -8.28
CA ALA A 34 17.58 6.77 -9.10
C ALA A 34 16.47 7.58 -8.40
N LEU A 35 16.25 7.35 -7.11
CA LEU A 35 15.29 8.08 -6.29
C LEU A 35 15.57 9.59 -6.27
N ASN A 36 16.85 9.97 -6.07
CA ASN A 36 17.28 11.36 -6.14
C ASN A 36 17.04 11.98 -7.51
N THR A 37 17.22 11.20 -8.58
CA THR A 37 16.96 11.65 -9.95
C THR A 37 15.47 11.90 -10.17
N LEU A 38 14.60 10.97 -9.77
CA LEU A 38 13.14 11.11 -9.86
C LEU A 38 12.64 12.33 -9.08
N ASN A 39 13.14 12.55 -7.88
CA ASN A 39 12.75 13.69 -7.05
C ASN A 39 13.15 15.04 -7.68
N ARG A 40 14.38 15.14 -8.20
CA ARG A 40 14.82 16.33 -8.94
C ARG A 40 14.01 16.56 -10.22
N ALA A 41 13.74 15.48 -10.97
CA ALA A 41 12.94 15.53 -12.20
C ALA A 41 11.51 16.01 -11.92
N SER A 42 10.91 15.59 -10.81
CA SER A 42 9.56 15.98 -10.40
C SER A 42 9.46 17.48 -10.07
N ILE A 43 10.46 18.03 -9.37
CA ILE A 43 10.55 19.47 -9.11
C ILE A 43 10.66 20.26 -10.42
N LEU A 44 11.50 19.79 -11.34
CA LEU A 44 11.67 20.41 -12.66
C LEU A 44 10.38 20.35 -13.49
N TYR A 45 9.69 19.21 -13.47
CA TYR A 45 8.41 19.01 -14.14
C TYR A 45 7.36 20.02 -13.66
N LYS A 46 7.20 20.18 -12.33
CA LYS A 46 6.31 21.20 -11.74
C LYS A 46 6.68 22.61 -12.19
N THR A 47 7.96 22.94 -12.17
CA THR A 47 8.49 24.28 -12.47
C THR A 47 8.27 24.66 -13.94
N ILE A 48 8.64 23.78 -14.87
CA ILE A 48 8.55 24.05 -16.32
C ILE A 48 7.10 24.16 -16.76
N ARG A 49 6.23 23.30 -16.25
CA ARG A 49 4.81 23.27 -16.65
C ARG A 49 3.95 24.28 -15.88
N ASN A 50 4.54 25.04 -14.96
CA ASN A 50 3.85 26.00 -14.11
C ASN A 50 2.59 25.40 -13.45
N ILE A 51 2.72 24.16 -12.95
CA ILE A 51 1.62 23.43 -12.33
C ILE A 51 1.34 24.06 -10.98
N GLY A 52 0.14 24.61 -10.83
CA GLY A 52 -0.39 25.13 -9.57
C GLY A 52 -0.84 24.01 -8.63
N GLY A 53 -1.21 24.37 -7.40
CA GLY A 53 -1.82 23.43 -6.46
C GLY A 53 -0.86 22.53 -5.68
N ASN A 54 -1.46 21.53 -5.04
CA ASN A 54 -0.85 20.71 -3.99
C ASN A 54 -0.28 19.37 -4.49
N ASP A 55 -0.19 19.13 -5.80
CA ASP A 55 0.47 17.95 -6.36
C ASP A 55 1.27 18.32 -7.63
N VAL A 56 2.46 17.72 -7.77
CA VAL A 56 3.33 17.89 -8.95
C VAL A 56 2.71 17.25 -10.19
N PHE A 57 1.95 16.17 -10.01
CA PHE A 57 1.39 15.35 -11.08
C PHE A 57 -0.13 15.45 -11.16
N GLU A 58 -0.66 16.67 -10.98
CA GLU A 58 -2.11 16.93 -10.97
C GLU A 58 -2.82 16.22 -12.15
N GLY A 59 -3.85 15.41 -11.82
CA GLY A 59 -4.63 14.64 -12.78
C GLY A 59 -4.08 13.25 -13.13
N LEU A 60 -2.90 12.86 -12.64
CA LEU A 60 -2.34 11.52 -12.82
C LEU A 60 -2.56 10.63 -11.59
N THR A 61 -3.23 9.50 -11.80
CA THR A 61 -3.70 8.62 -10.73
C THR A 61 -2.80 7.41 -10.47
N THR A 62 -1.82 7.13 -11.33
CA THR A 62 -0.90 5.98 -11.15
C THR A 62 0.56 6.41 -11.21
N ASP A 63 1.42 5.72 -10.45
CA ASP A 63 2.86 5.97 -10.48
C ASP A 63 3.47 5.71 -11.86
N GLN A 64 2.95 4.72 -12.59
CA GLN A 64 3.35 4.49 -13.97
C GLN A 64 3.04 5.69 -14.87
N ALA A 65 1.87 6.31 -14.73
CA ALA A 65 1.51 7.51 -15.49
C ALA A 65 2.41 8.70 -15.10
N ARG A 66 2.73 8.85 -13.81
CA ARG A 66 3.65 9.89 -13.32
C ARG A 66 5.07 9.73 -13.89
N LEU A 67 5.61 8.50 -13.87
CA LEU A 67 6.92 8.17 -14.45
C LEU A 67 6.92 8.39 -15.97
N THR A 68 5.84 8.01 -16.65
CA THR A 68 5.67 8.24 -18.08
C THR A 68 5.64 9.74 -18.40
N ALA A 69 4.95 10.55 -17.60
CA ALA A 69 4.92 12.00 -17.78
C ALA A 69 6.31 12.64 -17.62
N LEU A 70 7.14 12.17 -16.67
CA LEU A 70 8.53 12.61 -16.54
C LEU A 70 9.38 12.21 -17.75
N LEU A 71 9.17 11.01 -18.28
CA LEU A 71 9.86 10.52 -19.47
C LEU A 71 9.48 11.32 -20.72
N ASP A 72 8.18 11.51 -20.97
CA ASP A 72 7.65 12.24 -22.11
C ASP A 72 8.08 13.72 -22.09
N ALA A 73 8.17 14.30 -20.89
CA ALA A 73 8.70 15.65 -20.67
C ALA A 73 10.24 15.73 -20.75
N LYS A 74 10.94 14.59 -20.95
CA LYS A 74 12.40 14.48 -20.98
C LYS A 74 13.08 14.98 -19.72
N ASN A 75 12.41 14.87 -18.57
CA ASN A 75 13.02 15.15 -17.26
C ASN A 75 13.84 13.96 -16.74
N ILE A 76 13.62 12.77 -17.31
CA ILE A 76 14.41 11.55 -17.13
C ILE A 76 14.64 10.90 -18.50
N ASP A 77 15.75 10.19 -18.65
CA ASP A 77 16.11 9.53 -19.92
C ASP A 77 15.44 8.16 -20.10
N ARG A 78 15.05 7.52 -18.98
CA ARG A 78 14.33 6.26 -18.93
C ARG A 78 13.59 6.15 -17.60
N ILE A 79 12.55 5.33 -17.55
CA ILE A 79 11.91 4.94 -16.29
C ILE A 79 12.87 4.01 -15.53
N PRO A 80 13.34 4.39 -14.33
CA PRO A 80 14.21 3.54 -13.54
C PRO A 80 13.43 2.35 -12.96
N VAL A 81 14.10 1.20 -12.89
CA VAL A 81 13.63 0.00 -12.18
C VAL A 81 14.44 -0.10 -10.89
N ALA A 82 13.80 -0.42 -9.78
CA ALA A 82 14.53 -0.65 -8.53
C ALA A 82 15.39 -1.90 -8.67
N ASN A 83 16.59 -1.86 -8.09
CA ASN A 83 17.59 -2.91 -8.20
C ASN A 83 17.45 -3.95 -7.08
N ILE A 84 16.68 -3.62 -6.04
CA ILE A 84 16.25 -4.59 -5.03
C ILE A 84 14.98 -5.29 -5.52
N GLU A 85 14.97 -6.61 -5.47
CA GLU A 85 13.83 -7.43 -5.86
C GLU A 85 12.57 -7.05 -5.08
N GLY A 86 11.42 -7.03 -5.75
CA GLY A 86 10.14 -6.61 -5.19
C GLY A 86 9.99 -5.09 -5.01
N ASN A 87 11.07 -4.30 -5.00
CA ASN A 87 10.96 -2.86 -4.81
C ASN A 87 10.45 -2.12 -6.05
N ILE A 88 9.68 -1.06 -5.81
CA ILE A 88 9.23 -0.09 -6.81
C ILE A 88 9.47 1.33 -6.32
N PHE A 89 9.56 2.28 -7.26
CA PHE A 89 9.46 3.70 -6.95
C PHE A 89 7.99 4.11 -6.89
N ALA A 90 7.56 4.65 -5.75
CA ALA A 90 6.18 5.06 -5.51
C ALA A 90 6.10 6.54 -5.14
N TRP A 91 5.08 7.26 -5.62
CA TRP A 91 4.91 8.69 -5.35
C TRP A 91 4.10 8.93 -4.07
N SER A 92 4.68 9.68 -3.13
CA SER A 92 3.96 10.23 -1.99
C SER A 92 3.35 11.58 -2.37
N ILE A 93 2.02 11.65 -2.48
CA ILE A 93 1.30 12.91 -2.73
C ILE A 93 1.51 13.89 -1.57
N GLN A 94 1.49 13.39 -0.33
CA GLN A 94 1.64 14.22 0.87
C GLN A 94 3.02 14.85 0.96
N GLU A 95 4.07 14.06 0.72
CA GLU A 95 5.44 14.55 0.80
C GLU A 95 5.93 15.16 -0.52
N GLN A 96 5.14 15.04 -1.59
CA GLN A 96 5.49 15.39 -2.97
C GLN A 96 6.88 14.87 -3.36
N LYS A 97 7.16 13.61 -3.03
CA LYS A 97 8.42 12.95 -3.37
C LYS A 97 8.19 11.47 -3.66
N TRP A 98 9.06 10.93 -4.50
CA TRP A 98 9.23 9.50 -4.69
C TRP A 98 9.87 8.89 -3.43
N GLY A 99 9.38 7.71 -3.08
CA GLY A 99 9.96 6.77 -2.11
C GLY A 99 10.21 5.40 -2.77
N ILE A 100 10.76 4.48 -1.98
CA ILE A 100 10.89 3.07 -2.36
C ILE A 100 9.83 2.30 -1.56
N LEU A 101 9.05 1.47 -2.24
CA LEU A 101 8.00 0.63 -1.65
C LEU A 101 8.24 -0.82 -2.06
N HIS A 102 8.16 -1.75 -1.12
CA HIS A 102 8.35 -3.17 -1.40
C HIS A 102 7.03 -3.83 -1.82
N VAL A 103 7.00 -4.54 -2.94
CA VAL A 103 5.84 -5.31 -3.40
C VAL A 103 6.00 -6.75 -2.98
N VAL A 104 5.10 -7.20 -2.10
CA VAL A 104 5.08 -8.58 -1.58
C VAL A 104 5.00 -9.57 -2.74
N SER A 105 5.89 -10.55 -2.71
CA SER A 105 6.08 -11.56 -3.73
C SER A 105 5.72 -12.97 -3.22
N GLY A 106 5.57 -13.92 -4.16
CA GLY A 106 5.24 -15.32 -3.82
C GLY A 106 6.35 -16.08 -3.10
N THR A 107 7.54 -15.49 -2.97
CA THR A 107 8.63 -16.04 -2.17
C THR A 107 8.56 -15.61 -0.71
N GLU A 108 7.77 -14.58 -0.37
CA GLU A 108 7.68 -14.02 0.99
C GLU A 108 6.39 -14.41 1.70
N VAL A 109 5.42 -14.93 0.96
CA VAL A 109 4.13 -15.42 1.47
C VAL A 109 3.71 -16.68 0.75
N GLU A 110 2.91 -17.51 1.41
CA GLU A 110 2.31 -18.67 0.78
C GLU A 110 1.03 -18.28 0.03
N MET A 111 0.82 -18.87 -1.15
CA MET A 111 -0.38 -18.69 -1.95
C MET A 111 -1.18 -19.99 -1.99
N GLU A 112 -2.30 -20.06 -1.28
CA GLU A 112 -3.14 -21.26 -1.23
C GLU A 112 -4.27 -21.26 -2.28
N LYS A 113 -4.67 -22.48 -2.67
CA LYS A 113 -5.88 -22.78 -3.44
C LYS A 113 -6.75 -23.76 -2.66
N THR A 114 -7.72 -23.25 -1.90
CA THR A 114 -8.61 -24.08 -1.08
C THR A 114 -10.00 -24.17 -1.70
N GLY A 115 -10.52 -25.38 -1.88
CA GLY A 115 -11.94 -25.60 -2.25
C GLY A 115 -12.38 -24.99 -3.59
N GLY A 116 -11.46 -24.83 -4.55
CA GLY A 116 -11.74 -24.21 -5.85
C GLY A 116 -11.63 -22.68 -5.87
N PHE A 117 -11.35 -22.06 -4.72
CA PHE A 117 -10.97 -20.66 -4.63
C PHE A 117 -9.44 -20.53 -4.69
N THR A 118 -8.95 -19.42 -5.24
CA THR A 118 -7.52 -19.12 -5.36
C THR A 118 -7.25 -17.71 -4.87
N GLY A 119 -6.00 -17.43 -4.48
CA GLY A 119 -5.60 -16.07 -4.14
C GLY A 119 -5.60 -15.76 -2.65
N PHE A 120 -5.44 -16.79 -1.82
CA PHE A 120 -5.29 -16.63 -0.38
C PHE A 120 -3.82 -16.47 -0.06
N ILE A 121 -3.45 -15.32 0.47
CA ILE A 121 -2.15 -15.13 1.12
C ILE A 121 -2.25 -15.82 2.48
N THR A 122 -1.48 -16.88 2.71
CA THR A 122 -1.47 -17.72 3.93
C THR A 122 -0.08 -17.79 4.54
N GLY A 123 0.07 -18.57 5.62
CA GLY A 123 1.36 -18.77 6.28
C GLY A 123 1.79 -17.56 7.10
N SER A 124 3.05 -17.16 6.97
CA SER A 124 3.69 -16.03 7.64
C SER A 124 4.45 -15.21 6.60
N TYR A 125 4.34 -13.89 6.65
CA TYR A 125 5.19 -13.00 5.87
C TYR A 125 6.63 -13.07 6.39
N ASP A 126 7.54 -13.51 5.54
CA ASP A 126 8.94 -13.75 5.90
C ASP A 126 9.91 -12.73 5.27
N GLY A 127 9.38 -11.70 4.60
CA GLY A 127 10.16 -10.58 4.09
C GLY A 127 10.66 -9.63 5.18
N ASP A 128 11.80 -8.99 4.92
CA ASP A 128 12.44 -8.09 5.88
C ASP A 128 11.87 -6.66 5.84
N GLU A 129 11.28 -6.26 4.71
CA GLU A 129 10.83 -4.89 4.46
C GLU A 129 9.58 -4.54 5.29
N LYS A 130 9.50 -3.27 5.72
CA LYS A 130 8.47 -2.76 6.65
C LYS A 130 7.43 -1.84 6.00
N ASP A 131 7.77 -1.30 4.84
CA ASP A 131 6.87 -0.55 3.98
C ASP A 131 6.50 -1.44 2.81
N ILE A 132 5.30 -2.04 2.88
CA ILE A 132 4.92 -3.10 1.96
C ILE A 132 3.68 -2.73 1.14
N LYS A 133 3.59 -3.35 -0.03
CA LYS A 133 2.44 -3.34 -0.92
C LYS A 133 2.01 -4.77 -1.14
N ILE A 134 0.74 -5.05 -0.85
CA ILE A 134 0.10 -6.31 -1.20
C ILE A 134 -0.53 -6.13 -2.59
N PRO A 135 0.03 -6.77 -3.63
CA PRO A 135 -0.44 -6.57 -4.99
C PRO A 135 -1.76 -7.30 -5.25
N ALA A 136 -2.48 -6.86 -6.27
CA ALA A 136 -3.71 -7.49 -6.75
C ALA A 136 -3.48 -8.89 -7.35
N SER A 137 -2.22 -9.25 -7.64
CA SER A 137 -1.84 -10.59 -8.09
C SER A 137 -0.40 -10.94 -7.71
N ILE A 138 -0.17 -12.18 -7.33
CA ILE A 138 1.14 -12.79 -7.09
C ILE A 138 1.29 -13.98 -8.05
N ASP A 139 2.39 -14.04 -8.81
CA ASP A 139 2.69 -15.10 -9.78
C ASP A 139 1.55 -15.38 -10.77
N GLY A 140 0.89 -14.32 -11.23
CA GLY A 140 -0.25 -14.40 -12.15
C GLY A 140 -1.56 -14.89 -11.50
N THR A 141 -1.56 -15.16 -10.19
CA THR A 141 -2.76 -15.50 -9.43
C THR A 141 -3.30 -14.25 -8.73
N ALA A 142 -4.56 -13.91 -8.97
CA ALA A 142 -5.19 -12.77 -8.28
C ALA A 142 -5.19 -13.00 -6.76
N VAL A 143 -4.83 -11.98 -5.98
CA VAL A 143 -4.92 -11.98 -4.52
C VAL A 143 -6.30 -11.47 -4.14
N THR A 144 -7.08 -12.30 -3.43
CA THR A 144 -8.47 -11.99 -3.07
C THR A 144 -8.67 -11.94 -1.57
N VAL A 145 -7.83 -12.60 -0.78
CA VAL A 145 -7.97 -12.74 0.66
C VAL A 145 -6.61 -12.76 1.34
N ILE A 146 -6.51 -12.06 2.47
CA ILE A 146 -5.36 -12.13 3.38
C ILE A 146 -5.78 -12.95 4.60
N TYR A 147 -5.14 -14.10 4.81
CA TYR A 147 -5.49 -15.01 5.89
C TYR A 147 -5.02 -14.54 7.26
N GLN A 148 -5.48 -15.26 8.27
CA GLN A 148 -5.23 -14.98 9.66
C GLN A 148 -3.72 -14.97 9.97
N ASP A 149 -3.31 -14.00 10.81
CA ASP A 149 -1.96 -13.85 11.38
C ASP A 149 -0.79 -13.67 10.38
N VAL A 150 -1.02 -13.62 9.07
CA VAL A 150 0.07 -13.63 8.07
C VAL A 150 1.08 -12.50 8.27
N PHE A 151 0.61 -11.28 8.55
CA PHE A 151 1.44 -10.10 8.79
C PHE A 151 1.45 -9.70 10.28
N ASN A 152 1.15 -10.61 11.20
CA ASN A 152 1.12 -10.32 12.63
C ASN A 152 2.54 -10.16 13.20
N GLY A 153 2.82 -9.10 13.96
CA GLY A 153 4.09 -8.93 14.66
C GLY A 153 5.28 -8.64 13.76
N LYS A 154 5.07 -8.07 12.57
CA LYS A 154 6.12 -7.93 11.54
C LYS A 154 6.85 -6.59 11.58
N GLY A 155 6.43 -5.66 12.45
CA GLY A 155 6.98 -4.32 12.56
C GLY A 155 6.71 -3.46 11.32
N LEU A 156 5.60 -3.73 10.61
CA LEU A 156 5.22 -2.97 9.42
C LEU A 156 4.92 -1.52 9.80
N THR A 157 5.51 -0.59 9.08
CA THR A 157 5.35 0.86 9.26
C THR A 157 4.33 1.42 8.27
N SER A 158 4.19 0.79 7.10
CA SER A 158 3.13 1.09 6.14
C SER A 158 2.70 -0.15 5.36
N VAL A 159 1.41 -0.17 4.99
CA VAL A 159 0.84 -1.18 4.13
C VAL A 159 -0.07 -0.53 3.08
N VAL A 160 0.18 -0.84 1.81
CA VAL A 160 -0.70 -0.55 0.69
C VAL A 160 -1.38 -1.83 0.26
N ILE A 161 -2.71 -1.88 0.32
CA ILE A 161 -3.50 -3.04 -0.12
C ILE A 161 -4.17 -2.65 -1.43
N GLU A 162 -3.83 -3.32 -2.53
CA GLU A 162 -4.43 -3.01 -3.83
C GLU A 162 -5.92 -3.42 -3.93
N GLU A 163 -6.60 -2.86 -4.92
CA GLU A 163 -7.93 -3.32 -5.31
C GLU A 163 -7.93 -4.79 -5.73
N GLY A 164 -9.05 -5.48 -5.48
CA GLY A 164 -9.23 -6.91 -5.73
C GLY A 164 -9.23 -7.75 -4.45
N ILE A 165 -8.63 -7.24 -3.37
CA ILE A 165 -8.71 -7.88 -2.06
C ILE A 165 -10.11 -7.64 -1.47
N THR A 166 -10.80 -8.74 -1.15
CA THR A 166 -12.20 -8.74 -0.70
C THR A 166 -12.36 -9.02 0.78
N ARG A 167 -11.38 -9.67 1.42
CA ARG A 167 -11.43 -10.01 2.85
C ARG A 167 -10.06 -9.99 3.51
N ILE A 168 -10.03 -9.49 4.74
CA ILE A 168 -8.88 -9.59 5.64
C ILE A 168 -9.33 -10.34 6.89
N HIS A 169 -8.68 -11.48 7.16
CA HIS A 169 -9.01 -12.35 8.28
C HIS A 169 -8.50 -11.84 9.63
N ALA A 170 -8.89 -12.55 10.68
CA ALA A 170 -8.59 -12.17 12.05
C ALA A 170 -7.09 -12.00 12.27
N ARG A 171 -6.71 -10.91 12.93
CA ARG A 171 -5.32 -10.58 13.31
C ARG A 171 -4.30 -10.54 12.17
N ALA A 172 -4.74 -10.46 10.91
CA ALA A 172 -3.84 -10.48 9.75
C ALA A 172 -2.69 -9.45 9.86
N PHE A 173 -2.95 -8.24 10.35
CA PHE A 173 -1.97 -7.16 10.57
C PHE A 173 -1.87 -6.73 12.03
N LYS A 174 -2.20 -7.61 12.98
CA LYS A 174 -2.10 -7.30 14.40
C LYS A 174 -0.64 -7.00 14.78
N ASP A 175 -0.43 -6.13 15.78
CA ASP A 175 0.88 -5.92 16.42
C ASP A 175 1.95 -5.42 15.42
N ASN A 176 1.68 -4.28 14.80
CA ASN A 176 2.60 -3.59 13.89
C ASN A 176 2.66 -2.10 14.24
N ASP A 177 3.44 -1.32 13.49
CA ASP A 177 3.68 0.10 13.72
C ASP A 177 2.88 0.99 12.74
N LEU A 178 1.74 0.51 12.23
CA LEU A 178 0.91 1.24 11.28
C LEU A 178 0.25 2.45 11.93
N THR A 179 0.44 3.64 11.34
CA THR A 179 -0.10 4.91 11.84
C THR A 179 -1.28 5.44 11.03
N GLU A 180 -1.34 5.11 9.75
CA GLU A 180 -2.47 5.41 8.85
C GLU A 180 -2.82 4.18 8.03
N LEU A 181 -4.10 4.06 7.65
CA LEU A 181 -4.58 2.99 6.78
C LEU A 181 -5.63 3.51 5.79
N VAL A 182 -5.50 3.07 4.54
CA VAL A 182 -6.53 3.24 3.51
C VAL A 182 -6.89 1.86 3.01
N LEU A 183 -8.15 1.46 3.20
CA LEU A 183 -8.64 0.18 2.72
C LEU A 183 -9.21 0.32 1.30
N PRO A 184 -8.98 -0.67 0.42
CA PRO A 184 -9.48 -0.61 -0.95
C PRO A 184 -11.01 -0.72 -1.01
N ASP A 185 -11.60 -0.17 -2.06
CA ASP A 185 -13.06 -0.16 -2.25
C ASP A 185 -13.63 -1.55 -2.54
N SER A 186 -12.80 -2.46 -3.06
CA SER A 186 -13.11 -3.88 -3.23
C SER A 186 -13.27 -4.64 -1.92
N LEU A 187 -12.79 -4.09 -0.79
CA LEU A 187 -12.84 -4.79 0.48
C LEU A 187 -14.28 -4.87 0.99
N THR A 188 -14.73 -6.08 1.28
CA THR A 188 -16.10 -6.33 1.75
C THR A 188 -16.16 -6.78 3.20
N ARG A 189 -15.05 -7.31 3.75
CA ARG A 189 -15.06 -7.93 5.07
C ARG A 189 -13.74 -7.76 5.84
N LEU A 190 -13.88 -7.33 7.10
CA LEU A 190 -12.81 -7.32 8.11
C LEU A 190 -13.23 -8.19 9.29
N ASP A 191 -12.37 -9.12 9.67
CA ASP A 191 -12.57 -10.00 10.83
C ASP A 191 -11.85 -9.46 12.08
N TYR A 192 -12.14 -10.06 13.24
CA TYR A 192 -11.70 -9.63 14.56
C TYR A 192 -10.20 -9.34 14.65
N GLY A 193 -9.87 -8.14 15.13
CA GLY A 193 -8.49 -7.79 15.42
C GLY A 193 -7.58 -7.67 14.21
N ALA A 194 -8.11 -7.61 12.98
CA ALA A 194 -7.30 -7.56 11.77
C ALA A 194 -6.19 -6.49 11.82
N PHE A 195 -6.42 -5.36 12.50
CA PHE A 195 -5.45 -4.27 12.69
C PHE A 195 -5.28 -3.88 14.16
N MET A 196 -5.56 -4.80 15.10
CA MET A 196 -5.40 -4.57 16.54
C MET A 196 -3.93 -4.31 16.88
N ASP A 197 -3.68 -3.57 17.98
CA ASP A 197 -2.33 -3.27 18.47
C ASP A 197 -1.44 -2.57 17.42
N ASN A 198 -2.00 -1.61 16.69
CA ASN A 198 -1.27 -0.67 15.85
C ASN A 198 -1.45 0.76 16.38
N PRO A 199 -0.48 1.68 16.21
CA PRO A 199 -0.63 3.08 16.59
C PRO A 199 -1.47 3.90 15.57
N LEU A 200 -2.58 3.34 15.07
CA LEU A 200 -3.41 3.97 14.05
C LEU A 200 -4.05 5.27 14.55
N THR A 201 -3.84 6.34 13.81
CA THR A 201 -4.43 7.67 14.06
C THR A 201 -5.39 8.10 12.96
N LYS A 202 -5.37 7.43 11.81
CA LYS A 202 -6.26 7.70 10.68
C LYS A 202 -6.57 6.44 9.89
N VAL A 203 -7.84 6.22 9.59
CA VAL A 203 -8.30 5.06 8.81
C VAL A 203 -9.34 5.51 7.80
N THR A 204 -9.22 5.09 6.54
CA THR A 204 -10.25 5.28 5.52
C THR A 204 -10.89 3.94 5.18
N ILE A 205 -12.21 3.87 5.32
CA ILE A 205 -13.03 2.68 5.10
C ILE A 205 -13.87 2.88 3.84
N GLY A 206 -13.80 1.92 2.91
CA GLY A 206 -14.59 1.92 1.67
C GLY A 206 -16.09 1.64 1.88
N PRO A 207 -16.95 1.96 0.89
CA PRO A 207 -18.41 1.89 0.97
C PRO A 207 -18.98 0.50 1.27
N ASN A 208 -18.26 -0.55 0.91
CA ASN A 208 -18.74 -1.93 0.95
C ASN A 208 -18.22 -2.73 2.15
N VAL A 209 -17.42 -2.12 3.02
CA VAL A 209 -16.77 -2.84 4.12
C VAL A 209 -17.79 -3.18 5.21
N THR A 210 -17.99 -4.46 5.45
CA THR A 210 -18.72 -4.96 6.61
C THR A 210 -17.74 -5.27 7.73
N ILE A 211 -17.90 -4.60 8.87
CA ILE A 211 -17.17 -4.87 10.11
C ILE A 211 -18.04 -5.80 10.96
N ILE A 212 -17.71 -7.09 10.99
CA ILE A 212 -18.57 -8.12 11.60
C ILE A 212 -18.28 -8.25 13.10
N GLU A 213 -17.03 -8.00 13.52
CA GLU A 213 -16.59 -8.30 14.88
C GLU A 213 -16.03 -7.03 15.56
N GLY A 214 -16.54 -6.72 16.75
CA GLY A 214 -16.00 -5.65 17.58
C GLY A 214 -14.56 -5.99 17.96
N GLY A 215 -13.59 -5.33 17.36
CA GLY A 215 -12.18 -5.48 17.71
C GLY A 215 -11.20 -5.18 16.58
N VAL A 216 -11.66 -4.77 15.39
CA VAL A 216 -10.80 -4.63 14.20
C VAL A 216 -9.65 -3.65 14.41
N PHE A 217 -9.89 -2.54 15.09
CA PHE A 217 -8.93 -1.44 15.29
C PHE A 217 -8.65 -1.17 16.79
N PRO A 218 -7.54 -0.50 17.14
CA PRO A 218 -7.27 -0.02 18.49
C PRO A 218 -8.38 0.92 19.01
N ASN A 219 -8.63 0.90 20.32
CA ASN A 219 -9.74 1.65 20.95
C ASN A 219 -11.09 1.36 20.29
N ASN A 220 -11.32 0.07 20.00
CA ASN A 220 -12.38 -0.42 19.14
C ASN A 220 -13.79 0.11 19.46
N GLU A 221 -14.11 0.35 20.73
CA GLU A 221 -15.44 0.83 21.13
C GLU A 221 -15.77 2.18 20.50
N SER A 222 -14.84 3.14 20.55
CA SER A 222 -15.05 4.47 19.96
C SER A 222 -15.06 4.42 18.44
N PHE A 223 -14.21 3.60 17.82
CA PHE A 223 -14.23 3.43 16.36
C PHE A 223 -15.56 2.84 15.90
N THR A 224 -16.01 1.77 16.53
CA THR A 224 -17.27 1.07 16.19
C THR A 224 -18.46 2.02 16.27
N ALA A 225 -18.52 2.87 17.31
CA ALA A 225 -19.57 3.87 17.44
C ALA A 225 -19.54 4.91 16.31
N ALA A 226 -18.37 5.45 15.97
CA ALA A 226 -18.20 6.42 14.89
C ALA A 226 -18.52 5.79 13.51
N TYR A 227 -18.15 4.53 13.30
CA TYR A 227 -18.47 3.78 12.08
C TYR A 227 -19.97 3.53 11.93
N ASN A 228 -20.62 3.02 12.98
CA ASN A 228 -22.07 2.75 12.95
C ASN A 228 -22.90 4.03 12.71
N ALA A 229 -22.43 5.18 13.19
CA ALA A 229 -23.08 6.47 12.96
C ALA A 229 -22.79 7.06 11.56
N GLY A 230 -21.58 6.84 11.04
CA GLY A 230 -21.07 7.51 9.86
C GLY A 230 -21.06 6.69 8.57
N GLY A 231 -21.02 5.36 8.64
CA GLY A 231 -20.77 4.47 7.50
C GLY A 231 -19.37 4.64 6.91
N ALA A 232 -19.19 4.36 5.62
CA ALA A 232 -17.89 4.53 4.97
C ALA A 232 -17.36 5.96 4.98
N GLY A 233 -16.04 6.11 4.98
CA GLY A 233 -15.35 7.41 4.99
C GLY A 233 -14.03 7.38 5.76
N THR A 234 -13.46 8.57 5.96
CA THR A 234 -12.21 8.76 6.70
C THR A 234 -12.48 9.08 8.16
N TYR A 235 -11.76 8.39 9.02
CA TYR A 235 -11.82 8.47 10.47
C TYR A 235 -10.47 8.91 11.02
N ILE A 236 -10.49 9.77 12.03
CA ILE A 236 -9.29 10.27 12.73
C ILE A 236 -9.42 10.07 14.24
N LEU A 237 -8.31 9.74 14.89
CA LEU A 237 -8.22 9.58 16.33
C LEU A 237 -7.76 10.90 16.97
N ILE A 238 -8.61 11.51 17.80
CA ILE A 238 -8.29 12.72 18.54
C ILE A 238 -8.53 12.46 20.03
N GLY A 239 -7.49 12.58 20.85
CA GLY A 239 -7.61 12.40 22.30
C GLY A 239 -8.10 11.01 22.72
N GLY A 240 -7.79 9.96 21.94
CA GLY A 240 -8.22 8.58 22.20
C GLY A 240 -9.63 8.24 21.69
N VAL A 241 -10.32 9.18 21.04
CA VAL A 241 -11.67 9.01 20.50
C VAL A 241 -11.65 9.17 18.97
N TRP A 242 -12.31 8.25 18.27
CA TRP A 242 -12.43 8.25 16.81
C TRP A 242 -13.57 9.14 16.34
N PHE A 243 -13.31 9.95 15.32
CA PHE A 243 -14.28 10.83 14.67
C PHE A 243 -14.26 10.62 13.16
N LYS A 244 -15.43 10.63 12.54
CA LYS A 244 -15.54 10.74 11.08
C LYS A 244 -15.23 12.19 10.66
N GLN A 245 -14.39 12.37 9.63
CA GLN A 245 -14.08 13.67 9.03
C GLN A 245 -15.23 14.20 8.15
#